data_AF-A0AAE5H5V1-F1
#
_entry.id   AF-A0AAE5H5V1-F1
#
_cell.length_a   1.000
_cell.length_b   1.000
_cell.length_c   1.000
_cell.angle_alpha   90.00
_cell.angle_beta   90.00
_cell.angle_gamma   90.00
#
_symmetry.space_group_name_H-M   'P 1'
#
loop_
_entity.id
_entity.type
_entity.pdbx_description
1 polymer ?
#
loop_
_entity_poly.entity_id
_entity_poly.type
_entity_poly.pdbx_seq_one_letter_code
_entity_poly.pdbx_strand_id
1 'polypeptide(L)'
;MIKTISFKYILMLGTLLSIVFAFQLIYDVKANGEWVYVNNSWRYYSGPEQNTGWYKYKDNWYYLDENDMAKTGWLKSEGKWYYLDTFTGKMLSGWIQNRGNWYYLNSSGEMVTGWLRYNGNLYYLNPSGVMVKDIYIGTYYLGPDGAWEEG
;
A
#
# COMPACT_ATOMS: atom_id res chain seq x y z
N MET A 1 38.90 -43.13 -39.74
CA MET A 1 39.62 -41.97 -39.17
C MET A 1 38.64 -41.18 -38.31
N ILE A 2 38.54 -41.51 -37.02
CA ILE A 2 37.69 -40.79 -36.08
C ILE A 2 38.54 -39.62 -35.57
N LYS A 3 38.19 -38.40 -35.99
CA LYS A 3 38.80 -37.17 -35.47
C LYS A 3 38.51 -37.08 -33.99
N THR A 4 39.55 -37.15 -33.18
CA THR A 4 39.51 -36.96 -31.73
C THR A 4 38.96 -35.56 -31.44
N ILE A 5 37.73 -35.49 -30.94
CA ILE A 5 37.20 -34.26 -30.34
C ILE A 5 38.05 -33.99 -29.09
N SER A 6 38.71 -32.84 -29.04
CA SER A 6 39.64 -32.55 -27.94
C SER A 6 38.88 -32.43 -26.61
N PHE A 7 39.43 -33.05 -25.56
CA PHE A 7 38.86 -33.10 -24.21
C PHE A 7 38.60 -31.71 -23.59
N LYS A 8 39.18 -30.65 -24.17
CA LYS A 8 38.97 -29.26 -23.76
C LYS A 8 37.53 -28.77 -23.97
N TYR A 9 36.80 -29.33 -24.94
CA TYR A 9 35.42 -28.91 -25.23
C TYR A 9 34.36 -29.60 -24.36
N ILE A 10 34.68 -30.76 -23.76
CA ILE A 10 33.75 -31.49 -22.88
C ILE A 10 33.68 -30.83 -21.49
N LEU A 11 34.78 -30.23 -21.01
CA LEU A 11 34.83 -29.53 -19.73
C LEU A 11 34.17 -28.13 -19.73
N MET A 12 34.05 -27.45 -20.89
CA MET A 12 33.35 -26.15 -20.98
C MET A 12 31.81 -26.29 -21.03
N LEU A 13 31.28 -27.44 -21.45
CA LEU A 13 29.83 -27.67 -21.51
C LEU A 13 29.22 -28.05 -20.14
N GLY A 14 30.00 -28.68 -19.26
CA GLY A 14 29.56 -29.01 -17.90
C GLY A 14 29.46 -27.81 -16.96
N THR A 15 30.25 -26.75 -17.19
CA THR A 15 30.23 -25.52 -16.39
C THR A 15 29.21 -24.50 -16.89
N LEU A 16 28.94 -24.43 -18.21
CA LEU A 16 27.87 -23.55 -18.71
C LEU A 16 26.48 -24.07 -18.33
N LEU A 17 26.23 -25.39 -18.35
CA LEU A 17 24.94 -25.93 -17.92
C LEU A 17 24.72 -25.71 -16.41
N SER A 18 25.77 -25.83 -15.59
CA SER A 18 25.69 -25.55 -14.15
C SER A 18 25.66 -24.05 -13.83
N ILE A 19 26.28 -23.18 -14.62
CA ILE A 19 26.14 -21.72 -14.47
C ILE A 19 24.77 -21.24 -14.97
N VAL A 20 24.21 -21.79 -16.05
CA VAL A 20 22.85 -21.45 -16.51
C VAL A 20 21.80 -22.04 -15.56
N PHE A 21 21.99 -23.23 -15.02
CA PHE A 21 21.09 -23.81 -14.00
C PHE A 21 21.25 -23.12 -12.64
N ALA A 22 22.46 -22.67 -12.27
CA ALA A 22 22.68 -21.82 -11.10
C ALA A 22 22.11 -20.40 -11.33
N PHE A 23 22.19 -19.83 -12.53
CA PHE A 23 21.51 -18.57 -12.87
C PHE A 23 19.99 -18.75 -12.83
N GLN A 24 19.46 -19.88 -13.28
CA GLN A 24 18.03 -20.18 -13.20
C GLN A 24 17.56 -20.42 -11.76
N LEU A 25 18.42 -20.97 -10.89
CA LEU A 25 18.15 -21.14 -9.45
C LEU A 25 18.35 -19.86 -8.63
N ILE A 26 19.11 -18.87 -9.12
CA ILE A 26 19.29 -17.57 -8.44
C ILE A 26 18.05 -16.65 -8.65
N TYR A 27 17.18 -16.93 -9.62
CA TYR A 27 15.94 -16.15 -9.79
C TYR A 27 14.83 -16.51 -8.77
N ASP A 28 14.89 -17.67 -8.11
CA ASP A 28 13.75 -18.23 -7.38
C ASP A 28 13.88 -18.23 -5.84
N VAL A 29 14.78 -17.40 -5.28
CA VAL A 29 14.81 -17.12 -3.85
C VAL A 29 14.94 -15.63 -3.61
N LYS A 30 13.92 -14.84 -3.98
CA LYS A 30 13.67 -13.62 -3.22
C LYS A 30 13.26 -14.08 -1.83
N ALA A 31 14.02 -13.70 -0.81
CA ALA A 31 13.79 -14.20 0.54
C ALA A 31 12.34 -13.92 0.93
N ASN A 32 11.65 -14.97 1.41
CA ASN A 32 10.30 -14.85 1.90
C ASN A 32 10.28 -13.76 2.98
N GLY A 33 9.50 -12.70 2.76
CA GLY A 33 9.36 -11.59 3.68
C GLY A 33 9.92 -10.25 3.20
N GLU A 34 10.33 -10.12 1.94
CA GLU A 34 10.91 -8.89 1.40
C GLU A 34 9.94 -8.07 0.54
N TRP A 35 10.04 -6.75 0.69
CA TRP A 35 9.39 -5.79 -0.20
C TRP A 35 10.32 -5.45 -1.36
N VAL A 36 9.83 -5.56 -2.60
CA VAL A 36 10.59 -5.16 -3.80
C VAL A 36 9.76 -4.21 -4.63
N TYR A 37 10.35 -3.09 -5.03
CA TYR A 37 9.71 -2.13 -5.92
C TYR A 37 9.80 -2.62 -7.37
N VAL A 38 8.66 -2.90 -7.99
CA VAL A 38 8.55 -3.41 -9.37
C VAL A 38 7.33 -2.80 -10.05
N ASN A 39 7.40 -2.52 -11.36
CA ASN A 39 6.27 -1.98 -12.14
C ASN A 39 5.56 -0.78 -11.48
N ASN A 40 6.35 0.12 -10.88
CA ASN A 40 5.86 1.33 -10.21
C ASN A 40 4.95 1.09 -8.99
N SER A 41 5.06 -0.08 -8.34
CA SER A 41 4.42 -0.37 -7.06
C SER A 41 5.29 -1.31 -6.21
N TRP A 42 5.01 -1.37 -4.91
CA TRP A 42 5.67 -2.27 -3.97
C TRP A 42 5.03 -3.66 -4.03
N ARG A 43 5.84 -4.69 -4.27
CA ARG A 43 5.43 -6.09 -4.20
C ARG A 43 5.97 -6.72 -2.92
N TYR A 44 5.14 -7.44 -2.19
CA TYR A 44 5.58 -8.25 -1.06
C TYR A 44 5.80 -9.70 -1.50
N TYR A 45 7.01 -10.23 -1.32
CA TYR A 45 7.31 -11.64 -1.65
C TYR A 45 7.10 -12.50 -0.40
N SER A 46 5.90 -13.06 -0.23
CA SER A 46 5.56 -13.93 0.91
C SER A 46 6.00 -15.39 0.76
N GLY A 47 6.59 -15.78 -0.37
CA GLY A 47 6.87 -17.16 -0.72
C GLY A 47 5.75 -17.78 -1.58
N PRO A 48 5.54 -19.11 -1.57
CA PRO A 48 4.59 -19.77 -2.47
C PRO A 48 3.11 -19.49 -2.14
N GLU A 49 2.84 -18.88 -0.98
CA GLU A 49 1.49 -18.50 -0.56
C GLU A 49 1.19 -17.08 -1.04
N GLN A 50 0.18 -16.95 -1.92
CA GLN A 50 -0.39 -15.66 -2.32
C GLN A 50 -1.13 -15.02 -1.15
N ASN A 51 -0.85 -13.75 -0.87
CA ASN A 51 -1.58 -12.98 0.12
C ASN A 51 -2.42 -11.92 -0.58
N THR A 52 -3.75 -12.05 -0.50
CA THR A 52 -4.68 -11.05 -0.99
C THR A 52 -5.43 -10.41 0.18
N GLY A 53 -5.66 -9.10 0.07
CA GLY A 53 -6.35 -8.34 1.11
C GLY A 53 -5.40 -7.72 2.13
N TRP A 54 -5.92 -7.53 3.35
CA TRP A 54 -5.19 -6.84 4.42
C TRP A 54 -3.98 -7.64 4.90
N TYR A 55 -2.81 -7.02 4.81
CA TYR A 55 -1.55 -7.60 5.21
C TYR A 55 -0.84 -6.72 6.22
N LYS A 56 -0.50 -7.27 7.39
CA LYS A 56 0.25 -6.56 8.42
C LYS A 56 1.72 -6.92 8.32
N TYR A 57 2.55 -5.91 8.06
CA TYR A 57 4.00 -6.06 8.07
C TYR A 57 4.60 -5.11 9.12
N LYS A 58 5.24 -5.70 10.14
CA LYS A 58 5.66 -4.99 11.36
C LYS A 58 4.45 -4.24 11.95
N ASP A 59 4.57 -2.93 12.14
CA ASP A 59 3.51 -2.09 12.70
C ASP A 59 2.64 -1.39 11.64
N ASN A 60 2.78 -1.75 10.36
CA ASN A 60 2.06 -1.11 9.26
C ASN A 60 1.12 -2.09 8.57
N TRP A 61 -0.05 -1.59 8.18
CA TRP A 61 -1.01 -2.31 7.36
C TRP A 61 -0.87 -1.93 5.89
N TYR A 62 -1.07 -2.92 5.02
CA TYR A 62 -1.06 -2.81 3.57
C TYR A 62 -2.27 -3.57 3.04
N TYR A 63 -2.66 -3.29 1.79
CA TYR A 63 -3.64 -4.10 1.09
C TYR A 63 -3.01 -4.64 -0.19
N LEU A 64 -2.88 -5.96 -0.27
CA LEU A 64 -2.28 -6.66 -1.40
C LEU A 64 -3.35 -7.11 -2.38
N ASP A 65 -3.07 -7.00 -3.68
CA ASP A 65 -3.90 -7.60 -4.73
C ASP A 65 -3.48 -9.04 -5.07
N GLU A 66 -4.17 -9.64 -6.03
CA GLU A 66 -3.92 -11.01 -6.51
C GLU A 66 -2.50 -11.29 -7.03
N ASN A 67 -1.70 -10.24 -7.25
CA ASN A 67 -0.31 -10.36 -7.69
C ASN A 67 0.69 -10.02 -6.55
N ASP A 68 0.22 -9.96 -5.30
CA ASP A 68 0.95 -9.52 -4.11
C ASP A 68 1.47 -8.07 -4.22
N MET A 69 0.82 -7.25 -5.06
CA MET A 69 1.16 -5.84 -5.20
C MET A 69 0.38 -5.00 -4.19
N ALA A 70 1.06 -4.13 -3.47
CA ALA A 70 0.42 -3.17 -2.58
C ALA A 70 -0.43 -2.18 -3.40
N LYS A 71 -1.70 -2.06 -3.02
CA LYS A 71 -2.55 -0.97 -3.46
C LYS A 71 -2.09 0.34 -2.82
N THR A 72 -2.43 1.45 -3.48
CA THR A 72 -2.15 2.82 -3.04
C THR A 72 -3.38 3.70 -3.25
N GLY A 73 -3.46 4.82 -2.53
CA GLY A 73 -4.58 5.75 -2.59
C GLY A 73 -5.85 5.21 -1.91
N TRP A 74 -7.01 5.68 -2.39
CA TRP A 74 -8.30 5.28 -1.83
C TRP A 74 -8.60 3.80 -2.08
N LEU A 75 -8.96 3.10 -1.01
CA LEU A 75 -9.37 1.70 -1.02
C LEU A 75 -10.74 1.58 -0.37
N LYS A 76 -11.67 0.90 -1.05
CA LYS A 76 -12.93 0.45 -0.44
C LYS A 76 -12.82 -1.04 -0.12
N SER A 77 -12.92 -1.39 1.16
CA SER A 77 -12.89 -2.77 1.64
C SER A 77 -14.02 -2.97 2.65
N GLU A 78 -14.80 -4.04 2.49
CA GLU A 78 -15.93 -4.39 3.38
C GLU A 78 -16.92 -3.21 3.63
N GLY A 79 -17.17 -2.41 2.59
CA GLY A 79 -18.06 -1.25 2.69
C GLY A 79 -17.45 0.00 3.33
N LYS A 80 -16.22 -0.09 3.85
CA LYS A 80 -15.48 1.01 4.49
C LYS A 80 -14.42 1.57 3.56
N TRP A 81 -14.08 2.84 3.75
CA TRP A 81 -13.04 3.52 2.98
C TRP A 81 -11.77 3.67 3.80
N TYR A 82 -10.63 3.51 3.15
CA TYR A 82 -9.30 3.62 3.71
C TYR A 82 -8.44 4.43 2.74
N TYR A 83 -7.35 5.00 3.25
CA TYR A 83 -6.34 5.63 2.40
C TYR A 83 -4.99 4.96 2.63
N LEU A 84 -4.43 4.44 1.55
CA LEU A 84 -3.08 3.88 1.50
C LEU A 84 -2.13 4.94 0.96
N ASP A 85 -1.03 5.18 1.66
CA ASP A 85 0.01 6.11 1.26
C ASP A 85 0.46 5.84 -0.18
N THR A 86 0.53 6.90 -0.99
CA THR A 86 0.73 6.76 -2.44
C THR A 86 2.15 6.33 -2.82
N PHE A 87 3.11 6.47 -1.91
CA PHE A 87 4.51 6.13 -2.15
C PHE A 87 4.90 4.79 -1.53
N THR A 88 4.35 4.47 -0.37
CA THR A 88 4.74 3.32 0.45
C THR A 88 3.68 2.25 0.51
N GLY A 89 2.41 2.54 0.20
CA GLY A 89 1.28 1.60 0.33
C GLY A 89 0.79 1.38 1.77
N LYS A 90 1.38 2.07 2.74
CA LYS A 90 0.99 1.98 4.16
C LYS A 90 -0.39 2.57 4.37
N MET A 91 -1.26 1.88 5.09
CA MET A 91 -2.53 2.42 5.56
C MET A 91 -2.28 3.62 6.49
N LEU A 92 -2.93 4.74 6.19
CA LEU A 92 -2.85 5.94 7.01
C LEU A 92 -3.97 5.97 8.07
N SER A 93 -3.75 6.77 9.10
CA SER A 93 -4.74 7.16 10.11
C SER A 93 -4.62 8.65 10.40
N GLY A 94 -5.63 9.26 11.00
CA GLY A 94 -5.70 10.69 11.27
C GLY A 94 -6.10 11.53 10.05
N TRP A 95 -5.74 12.81 10.08
CA TRP A 95 -6.02 13.76 9.01
C TRP A 95 -5.18 13.47 7.77
N ILE A 96 -5.83 13.43 6.61
CA ILE A 96 -5.17 13.33 5.30
C ILE A 96 -5.74 14.37 4.36
N GLN A 97 -4.90 14.89 3.47
CA GLN A 97 -5.33 15.77 2.39
C GLN A 97 -5.20 15.03 1.06
N ASN A 98 -6.29 14.93 0.31
CA ASN A 98 -6.30 14.35 -1.02
C ASN A 98 -7.03 15.30 -1.98
N ARG A 99 -6.32 15.75 -3.03
CA ARG A 99 -6.84 16.67 -4.06
C ARG A 99 -7.47 17.95 -3.50
N GLY A 100 -6.84 18.54 -2.48
CA GLY A 100 -7.29 19.78 -1.84
C GLY A 100 -8.39 19.60 -0.79
N ASN A 101 -8.96 18.41 -0.66
CA ASN A 101 -9.97 18.09 0.35
C ASN A 101 -9.33 17.41 1.56
N TRP A 102 -9.82 17.75 2.75
CA TRP A 102 -9.43 17.10 4.00
C TRP A 102 -10.39 15.96 4.33
N TYR A 103 -9.82 14.88 4.85
CA TYR A 103 -10.56 13.71 5.33
C TYR A 103 -9.93 13.27 6.65
N TYR A 104 -10.69 12.53 7.44
CA TYR A 104 -10.20 11.94 8.68
C TYR A 104 -10.36 10.43 8.64
N LEU A 105 -9.29 9.71 8.98
CA LEU A 105 -9.26 8.27 9.14
C LEU A 105 -9.15 7.94 10.62
N ASN A 106 -9.97 7.04 11.15
CA ASN A 106 -9.89 6.64 12.56
C ASN A 106 -8.61 5.82 12.83
N SER A 107 -8.41 5.36 14.07
CA SER A 107 -7.25 4.56 14.46
C SER A 107 -7.14 3.21 13.72
N SER A 108 -8.25 2.70 13.20
CA SER A 108 -8.31 1.50 12.35
C SER A 108 -8.16 1.82 10.86
N GLY A 109 -7.90 3.08 10.50
CA GLY A 109 -7.74 3.57 9.13
C GLY A 109 -9.05 3.83 8.39
N GLU A 110 -10.20 3.65 9.03
CA GLU A 110 -11.51 3.80 8.40
C GLU A 110 -11.88 5.27 8.28
N MET A 111 -12.32 5.70 7.10
CA MET A 111 -12.76 7.06 6.84
C MET A 111 -13.99 7.42 7.68
N VAL A 112 -13.90 8.54 8.38
CA VAL A 112 -14.95 9.10 9.21
C VAL A 112 -15.85 10.02 8.39
N THR A 113 -17.16 9.94 8.65
CA THR A 113 -18.20 10.85 8.16
C THR A 113 -19.00 11.38 9.35
N GLY A 114 -19.66 12.52 9.19
CA GLY A 114 -20.43 13.18 10.23
C GLY A 114 -19.57 14.04 11.16
N TRP A 115 -20.07 14.25 12.38
CA TRP A 115 -19.39 15.06 13.39
C TRP A 115 -18.15 14.35 13.95
N LEU A 116 -17.03 15.07 13.99
CA LEU A 116 -15.75 14.61 14.51
C LEU A 116 -15.25 15.58 15.58
N ARG A 117 -14.97 15.06 16.79
CA ARG A 117 -14.25 15.80 17.82
C ARG A 117 -12.76 15.46 17.76
N TYR A 118 -11.92 16.45 17.53
CA TYR A 118 -10.46 16.27 17.40
C TYR A 118 -9.73 17.42 18.08
N ASN A 119 -8.81 17.10 19.01
CA ASN A 119 -8.04 18.08 19.77
C ASN A 119 -8.86 19.23 20.39
N GLY A 120 -10.04 18.91 20.91
CA GLY A 120 -10.93 19.89 21.56
C GLY A 120 -11.85 20.65 20.60
N ASN A 121 -11.57 20.62 19.29
CA ASN A 121 -12.39 21.23 18.26
C ASN A 121 -13.42 20.24 17.70
N LEU A 122 -14.49 20.79 17.11
CA LEU A 122 -15.54 20.03 16.44
C LEU A 122 -15.49 20.32 14.94
N TYR A 123 -15.51 19.28 14.12
CA TYR A 123 -15.48 19.33 12.66
C TYR A 123 -16.66 18.53 12.11
N TYR A 124 -17.05 18.80 10.86
CA TYR A 124 -18.02 17.98 10.13
C TYR A 124 -17.43 17.45 8.83
N LEU A 125 -17.51 16.13 8.65
CA LEU A 125 -17.12 15.43 7.43
C LEU A 125 -18.42 15.07 6.69
N ASN A 126 -18.59 15.49 5.44
CA ASN A 126 -19.81 15.19 4.68
C ASN A 126 -19.94 13.67 4.38
N PRO A 127 -21.04 13.19 3.78
CA PRO A 127 -21.21 11.77 3.47
C PRO A 127 -20.13 11.16 2.55
N SER A 128 -19.39 11.98 1.81
CA SER A 128 -18.24 11.58 1.00
C SER A 128 -16.91 11.64 1.78
N GLY A 129 -16.96 11.96 3.07
CA GLY A 129 -15.80 12.08 3.98
C GLY A 129 -15.07 13.42 3.92
N VAL A 130 -15.49 14.35 3.07
CA VAL A 130 -14.82 15.65 2.91
C VAL A 130 -15.17 16.56 4.09
N MET A 131 -14.16 17.11 4.76
CA MET A 131 -14.33 18.15 5.77
C MET A 131 -14.88 19.42 5.11
N VAL A 132 -16.02 19.87 5.63
CA VAL A 132 -16.62 21.14 5.21
C VAL A 132 -16.06 22.30 6.02
N LYS A 133 -16.11 23.50 5.45
CA LYS A 133 -15.63 24.74 6.05
C LYS A 133 -16.37 25.93 5.43
N ASP A 134 -16.31 27.07 6.12
CA ASP A 134 -17.01 28.30 5.72
C ASP A 134 -18.52 28.08 5.49
N ILE A 135 -19.16 27.28 6.35
CA ILE A 135 -20.56 26.85 6.19
C ILE A 135 -21.25 26.57 7.52
N TYR A 136 -22.58 26.73 7.56
CA TYR A 136 -23.41 26.27 8.67
C TYR A 136 -23.86 24.82 8.49
N ILE A 137 -23.72 24.00 9.52
CA ILE A 137 -24.34 22.68 9.65
C ILE A 137 -25.36 22.74 10.79
N GLY A 138 -26.63 22.96 10.43
CA GLY A 138 -27.66 23.33 11.42
C GLY A 138 -27.37 24.72 12.00
N THR A 139 -27.20 24.80 13.32
CA THR A 139 -26.86 26.04 14.03
C THR A 139 -25.36 26.23 14.26
N TYR A 140 -24.53 25.29 13.83
CA TYR A 140 -23.08 25.31 14.04
C TYR A 140 -22.37 25.92 12.83
N TYR A 141 -21.68 27.03 13.03
CA TYR A 141 -20.81 27.61 12.00
C TYR A 141 -19.43 26.96 12.04
N LEU A 142 -18.98 26.44 10.89
CA LEU A 142 -17.64 25.89 10.72
C LEU A 142 -16.80 26.92 9.98
N GLY A 143 -15.74 27.40 10.63
CA GLY A 143 -14.86 28.45 10.13
C GLY A 143 -14.00 28.02 8.93
N PRO A 144 -13.06 28.88 8.50
CA PRO A 144 -12.21 28.64 7.32
C PRO A 144 -11.25 27.44 7.44
N ASP A 145 -10.98 26.99 8.66
CA ASP A 145 -10.21 25.78 8.96
C ASP A 145 -11.11 24.54 9.19
N GLY A 146 -12.43 24.71 9.08
CA GLY A 146 -13.45 23.69 9.31
C GLY A 146 -13.76 23.43 10.78
N ALA A 147 -13.10 24.11 11.72
CA ALA A 147 -13.42 24.00 13.13
C ALA A 147 -14.69 24.79 13.46
N TRP A 148 -15.49 24.26 14.37
CA TRP A 148 -16.63 24.98 14.93
C TRP A 148 -16.17 26.20 15.71
N GLU A 149 -16.79 27.34 15.40
CA GLU A 149 -16.62 28.60 16.11
C GLU A 149 -17.90 28.88 16.92
N GLU A 150 -17.73 29.21 18.20
CA GLU A 150 -18.83 29.71 19.03
C GLU A 150 -19.23 31.10 18.53
N GLY A 151 -20.52 31.27 18.23
CA GLY A 151 -21.09 32.51 17.69
C GLY A 151 -21.56 33.48 18.75
#